data_AF-A0A947GVQ2-F1
#
_entry.id   AF-A0A947GVQ2-F1
#
_cell.length_a   1.000
_cell.length_b   1.000
_cell.length_c   1.000
_cell.angle_alpha   90.00
_cell.angle_beta   90.00
_cell.angle_gamma   90.00
#
_symmetry.space_group_name_H-M   'P 1'
#
loop_
_entity.id
_entity.type
_entity.pdbx_description
1 polymer ?
#
loop_
_entity_poly.entity_id
_entity_poly.type
_entity_poly.pdbx_seq_one_letter_code
_entity_poly.pdbx_strand_id
1 'polypeptide(L)' 'MPQLLSPARFAALAACALLLSGCGSIEPWVKPYERERLASPIMQFSRHGLSDKHYEHVREVREGGRGATGVQGGGCGCN' A
#
# COMPACT_ATOMS: atom_id res chain seq x y z
N MET A 1 5.70 -46.65 14.01
CA MET A 1 4.47 -46.61 13.18
C MET A 1 4.37 -45.24 12.54
N PRO A 2 4.57 -45.12 11.21
CA PRO A 2 4.56 -43.83 10.55
C PRO A 2 3.13 -43.29 10.53
N GLN A 3 2.97 -42.08 11.04
CA GLN A 3 1.72 -41.33 11.02
C GLN A 3 1.35 -41.07 9.56
N LEU A 4 0.52 -41.95 8.97
CA LEU A 4 -0.05 -41.76 7.63
C LEU A 4 -0.64 -40.35 7.57
N LEU A 5 -0.15 -39.54 6.62
CA LEU A 5 -0.60 -38.17 6.43
C LEU A 5 -2.12 -38.16 6.20
N SER A 6 -2.86 -37.64 7.19
CA SER A 6 -4.30 -37.46 7.12
C SER A 6 -4.68 -36.59 5.90
N PRO A 7 -5.77 -36.93 5.18
CA PRO A 7 -6.23 -36.13 4.03
C PRO A 7 -6.51 -34.68 4.41
N ALA A 8 -6.86 -34.42 5.68
CA ALA A 8 -7.07 -33.06 6.19
C ALA A 8 -5.79 -32.22 6.19
N ARG A 9 -4.61 -32.84 6.41
CA ARG A 9 -3.32 -32.13 6.38
C ARG A 9 -2.95 -31.73 4.94
N PHE A 10 -3.22 -32.59 3.98
CA PHE A 10 -3.01 -32.29 2.56
C PHE A 10 -3.96 -31.20 2.07
N ALA A 11 -5.24 -31.25 2.47
CA ALA A 11 -6.22 -30.23 2.13
C ALA A 11 -5.83 -28.85 2.70
N ALA A 12 -5.36 -28.78 3.95
CA ALA A 12 -4.89 -27.54 4.56
C ALA A 12 -3.66 -26.97 3.86
N LEU A 13 -2.68 -27.81 3.49
CA LEU A 13 -1.50 -27.38 2.73
C LEU A 13 -1.87 -26.85 1.34
N ALA A 14 -2.79 -27.52 0.64
CA ALA A 14 -3.27 -27.06 -0.66
C ALA A 14 -4.02 -25.72 -0.56
N ALA A 15 -4.84 -25.53 0.47
CA ALA A 15 -5.53 -24.27 0.71
C ALA A 15 -4.55 -23.11 0.99
N CYS A 16 -3.52 -23.35 1.82
CA CYS A 16 -2.47 -22.36 2.06
C CYS A 16 -1.70 -21.99 0.78
N ALA A 17 -1.37 -22.97 -0.07
CA ALA A 17 -0.68 -22.71 -1.34
C ALA A 17 -1.50 -21.82 -2.29
N LEU A 18 -2.83 -21.99 -2.32
CA LEU A 18 -3.73 -21.14 -3.12
C LEU A 18 -3.77 -19.69 -2.63
N LEU A 19 -3.72 -19.47 -1.32
CA LEU A 19 -3.67 -18.12 -0.74
C LEU A 19 -2.38 -17.36 -1.08
N LEU A 20 -1.27 -18.06 -1.31
CA LEU A 20 0.02 -17.47 -1.68
C LEU A 20 0.21 -17.30 -3.21
N SER A 21 -0.74 -17.75 -4.03
CA SER A 21 -0.64 -17.72 -5.50
C SER A 21 -0.67 -16.30 -6.11
N GLY A 22 -0.93 -15.27 -5.31
CA GLY A 22 -0.94 -13.86 -5.76
C GLY A 22 0.45 -13.22 -5.89
N CYS A 23 1.53 -13.86 -5.44
CA CYS A 23 2.89 -13.29 -5.45
C CYS A 23 3.68 -13.65 -6.74
N GLY A 24 3.07 -13.47 -7.91
CA GLY A 24 3.67 -13.76 -9.21
C GLY A 24 3.74 -12.55 -10.13
N SER A 25 4.68 -12.56 -11.08
CA SER A 25 4.71 -11.57 -12.17
C SER A 25 3.48 -11.80 -13.06
N ILE A 26 2.53 -10.86 -13.02
CA ILE A 26 1.39 -10.83 -13.94
C ILE A 26 1.91 -10.28 -15.27
N GLU A 27 2.24 -11.20 -16.17
CA GLU A 27 2.56 -10.89 -17.56
C GLU A 27 1.32 -11.12 -18.44
N PRO A 28 0.96 -10.17 -19.32
CA PRO A 28 1.64 -8.90 -19.57
C PRO A 28 1.24 -7.83 -18.54
N TRP A 29 2.23 -7.07 -18.10
CA TRP A 29 2.03 -5.85 -17.31
C TRP A 29 1.12 -4.85 -18.06
N VAL A 30 0.52 -3.92 -17.32
CA VAL A 30 -0.29 -2.82 -17.87
C VAL A 30 0.46 -2.18 -19.04
N LYS A 31 -0.19 -2.08 -20.20
CA LYS A 31 0.49 -1.66 -21.43
C LYS A 31 1.01 -0.23 -21.26
N PRO A 32 2.13 0.16 -21.89
CA PRO A 32 2.75 1.47 -21.66
C PRO A 32 1.78 2.66 -21.79
N TYR A 33 0.83 2.59 -22.71
CA TYR A 33 -0.19 3.62 -22.97
C TYR A 33 -1.40 3.57 -22.02
N GLU A 34 -1.60 2.50 -21.26
CA GLU A 34 -2.67 2.42 -20.23
C GLU A 34 -2.19 3.03 -18.90
N ARG A 35 -0.88 3.20 -18.72
CA ARG A 35 -0.28 3.76 -17.49
C ARG A 35 -0.69 5.20 -17.21
N GLU A 36 -1.05 5.97 -18.24
CA GLU A 36 -1.55 7.34 -18.07
C GLU A 36 -2.88 7.40 -17.28
N ARG A 37 -3.66 6.31 -17.28
CA ARG A 37 -4.95 6.23 -16.60
C ARG A 37 -4.83 5.74 -15.15
N LEU A 38 -3.64 5.33 -14.73
CA LEU A 38 -3.40 4.76 -13.40
C LEU A 38 -3.50 5.81 -12.28
N ALA A 39 -3.33 7.08 -12.59
CA ALA A 39 -3.41 8.20 -11.65
C ALA A 39 -4.25 9.34 -12.23
N SER A 40 -5.55 9.10 -12.40
CA SER A 40 -6.48 10.13 -12.88
C SER A 40 -6.54 11.34 -11.92
N PRO A 41 -6.73 12.56 -12.42
CA PRO A 41 -6.77 13.76 -11.56
C PRO A 41 -7.86 13.75 -10.48
N ILE A 42 -8.93 12.97 -10.67
CA ILE A 42 -9.99 12.80 -9.65
C ILE A 42 -9.53 11.99 -8.43
N MET A 43 -8.45 11.20 -8.57
CA MET A 43 -7.85 10.44 -7.46
C MET A 43 -6.86 11.27 -6.64
N GLN A 44 -6.68 12.56 -6.96
CA GLN A 44 -5.86 13.46 -6.14
C GLN A 44 -6.57 13.71 -4.81
N PHE A 45 -5.87 13.44 -3.69
CA PHE A 45 -6.35 13.75 -2.34
C PHE A 45 -6.70 15.22 -2.14
N SER A 46 -6.04 16.09 -2.91
CA SER A 46 -6.27 17.52 -2.91
C SER A 46 -6.26 18.07 -4.31
N ARG A 47 -7.20 18.98 -4.57
CA ARG A 47 -7.25 19.77 -5.80
C ARG A 47 -6.28 20.96 -5.77
N HIS A 48 -5.83 21.38 -4.58
CA HIS A 48 -5.06 22.60 -4.35
C HIS A 48 -3.84 22.32 -3.48
N GLY A 49 -2.89 21.56 -4.00
CA GLY A 49 -1.69 21.16 -3.26
C GLY A 49 -0.93 22.33 -2.62
N LEU A 50 -0.88 23.51 -3.25
CA LEU A 50 -0.23 24.70 -2.67
C LEU A 50 -0.93 25.22 -1.40
N SER A 51 -2.26 25.27 -1.41
CA SER A 51 -3.03 25.72 -0.24
C SER A 51 -2.89 24.73 0.91
N ASP A 52 -2.91 23.44 0.61
CA ASP A 52 -2.79 22.40 1.63
C ASP A 52 -1.40 22.40 2.28
N LYS A 53 -0.34 22.63 1.48
CA LYS A 53 1.01 22.82 2.02
C LYS A 53 1.11 24.05 2.91
N HIS A 54 0.39 25.13 2.59
CA HIS A 54 0.34 26.31 3.45
C HIS A 54 -0.36 26.02 4.80
N TYR A 55 -1.54 25.41 4.76
CA TYR A 55 -2.26 25.03 5.99
C TYR A 55 -1.46 24.05 6.83
N GLU A 56 -0.79 23.09 6.19
CA GLU A 56 0.03 22.12 6.88
C GLU A 56 1.24 22.78 7.55
N HIS A 57 1.94 23.68 6.87
CA HIS A 57 3.05 24.44 7.47
C HIS A 57 2.60 25.20 8.73
N VAL A 58 1.44 25.87 8.67
CA VAL A 58 0.86 26.57 9.82
C VAL A 58 0.55 25.60 10.96
N ARG A 59 -0.01 24.43 10.65
CA ARG A 59 -0.35 23.40 11.63
C ARG A 59 0.89 22.78 12.27
N GLU A 60 1.93 22.49 11.51
CA GLU A 60 3.21 21.98 12.02
C GLU A 60 3.86 22.95 13.01
N VAL A 61 3.86 24.25 12.68
CA VAL A 61 4.42 25.29 13.56
C VAL A 61 3.59 25.45 14.83
N ARG A 62 2.26 25.41 14.73
CA ARG A 62 1.36 25.58 15.89
C ARG A 62 1.36 24.39 16.82
N GLU A 63 1.27 23.18 16.27
CA GLU A 63 1.14 21.96 17.04
C GLU A 63 2.50 21.37 17.45
N GLY A 64 3.61 21.95 16.98
CA GLY A 64 4.96 21.46 17.26
C GLY A 64 5.25 20.06 16.69
N GLY A 65 4.39 19.55 15.81
CA GLY A 65 4.53 18.24 15.16
C GLY A 65 5.13 18.37 13.76
N ARG A 66 5.99 17.43 13.37
CA ARG A 66 6.59 17.35 12.02
C ARG A 66 6.40 15.96 11.41
N GLY A 67 6.21 15.89 10.09
CA GLY A 67 6.35 14.65 9.31
C GLY A 67 5.08 13.83 9.05
N ALA A 68 3.94 14.15 9.66
CA ALA A 68 2.75 13.30 9.57
C ALA A 68 2.01 13.32 8.21
N THR A 69 2.39 14.18 7.26
CA THR A 69 1.54 14.56 6.11
C THR A 69 2.15 14.32 4.73
N GLY A 70 3.02 13.32 4.60
CA GLY A 70 3.38 12.75 3.30
C GLY A 70 4.80 13.03 2.81
N VAL A 71 5.74 13.37 3.70
CA VAL A 71 7.16 13.08 3.48
C VAL A 71 7.47 11.66 3.95
N GLN A 72 8.52 11.04 3.41
CA GLN A 72 9.07 9.72 3.77
C GLN A 72 9.34 9.59 5.29
N GLY A 73 8.30 9.41 6.08
CA GLY A 73 8.35 9.53 7.54
C GLY A 73 6.94 9.61 8.12
N GLY A 74 6.12 8.62 7.83
CA GLY A 74 4.79 8.52 8.41
C GLY A 74 4.85 8.42 9.94
N GLY A 75 3.96 9.16 10.60
CA GLY A 75 3.31 8.84 11.87
C GLY A 75 4.15 8.28 13.04
N CYS A 76 4.19 9.08 14.11
CA CYS A 76 4.69 8.91 15.50
C CYS A 76 5.88 9.78 15.89
N GLY A 77 6.60 10.39 14.93
CA GLY A 77 7.61 11.41 15.25
C GLY A 77 8.85 10.90 15.99
N CYS A 78 9.01 9.58 16.15
CA CYS A 78 10.23 8.97 16.67
C CYS A 78 11.20 8.75 15.51
N ASN A 79 12.13 9.70 15.30
CA ASN A 79 13.45 9.39 14.77
C ASN A 79 14.39 9.19 15.96
#